data_AF-A0A0W0YLZ3-F1
#
_entry.id   AF-A0A0W0YLZ3-F1
#
_cell.length_a   1.000
_cell.length_b   1.000
_cell.length_c   1.000
_cell.angle_alpha   90.00
_cell.angle_beta   90.00
_cell.angle_gamma   90.00
#
_symmetry.space_group_name_H-M   'P 1'
#
loop_
_entity.id
_entity.type
_entity.pdbx_description
1 polymer ?
#
loop_
_entity_poly.entity_id
_entity_poly.type
_entity_poly.pdbx_seq_one_letter_code
_entity_poly.pdbx_strand_id
1 'polypeptide(L)'
;MAISIDKLAQDKELQAQGIINKLDQIDAEANKYAKELGVLEAEIDSAKSKEELFQAVKQIIHVDRAVGGLLSRDEDVIKIIRQRIQNAPHAESIITLLNFLSDDSNILDKVMHAKERILEKQLYEKLSEGEKRVAMNYIQDVKALKSDSEYLDLQKNDFRTRLEEAATLDEVSAIESEINKKHHECILMVRANVRYPENNDTAGLLIEFMDSNPHLLSILQSFDFDESLSDNVLHARGRLSLPSP
;
A
#
# COMPACT_ATOMS: atom_id res chain seq x y z
N MET A 1 30.59 25.32 -2.48
CA MET A 1 29.84 26.26 -1.64
C MET A 1 29.03 25.44 -0.64
N ALA A 2 29.50 25.37 0.62
CA ALA A 2 28.77 24.70 1.69
C ALA A 2 27.72 25.67 2.24
N ILE A 3 26.44 25.35 2.10
CA ILE A 3 25.38 26.05 2.84
C ILE A 3 25.62 25.68 4.31
N SER A 4 25.93 26.65 5.16
CA SER A 4 26.11 26.40 6.61
C SER A 4 24.81 25.83 7.17
N ILE A 5 24.91 24.75 7.94
CA ILE A 5 23.78 24.07 8.61
C ILE A 5 22.90 25.08 9.37
N ASP A 6 23.52 26.12 9.94
CA ASP A 6 22.84 27.20 10.66
C ASP A 6 21.87 28.00 9.79
N LYS A 7 22.20 28.22 8.52
CA LYS A 7 21.35 28.98 7.60
C LYS A 7 20.11 28.18 7.22
N LEU A 8 20.26 26.88 7.00
CA LEU A 8 19.15 25.99 6.67
C LEU A 8 18.16 25.85 7.83
N ALA A 9 18.67 25.73 9.07
CA ALA A 9 17.84 25.70 10.27
C ALA A 9 17.05 27.02 10.46
N GLN A 10 17.72 28.17 10.25
CA GLN A 10 17.09 29.48 10.35
C GLN A 10 16.00 29.70 9.29
N ASP A 11 16.24 29.25 8.05
CA ASP A 11 15.26 29.34 6.96
C ASP A 11 14.00 28.49 7.28
N LYS A 12 14.17 27.30 7.86
CA LYS A 12 13.05 26.45 8.31
C LYS A 12 12.26 27.07 9.45
N GLU A 13 12.91 27.72 10.41
CA GLU A 13 12.23 28.45 11.49
C GLU A 13 11.42 29.64 10.97
N LEU A 14 11.97 30.41 10.02
CA LEU A 14 11.28 31.52 9.39
C LEU A 14 10.05 31.04 8.61
N GLN A 15 10.16 29.93 7.89
CA GLN A 15 9.04 29.31 7.19
C GLN A 15 7.95 28.84 8.17
N ALA A 16 8.33 28.16 9.24
CA ALA A 16 7.39 27.72 10.28
C ALA A 16 6.67 28.91 10.92
N GLN A 17 7.38 29.98 11.25
CA GLN A 17 6.78 31.19 11.82
C GLN A 17 5.80 31.86 10.85
N GLY A 18 6.16 31.91 9.56
CA GLY A 18 5.27 32.42 8.51
C GLY A 18 3.97 31.62 8.41
N ILE A 19 4.03 30.29 8.59
CA ILE A 19 2.85 29.42 8.60
C ILE A 19 2.03 29.62 9.87
N ILE A 20 2.65 29.69 11.06
CA ILE A 20 1.93 29.92 12.32
C ILE A 20 1.14 31.23 12.27
N ASN A 21 1.76 32.31 11.79
CA ASN A 21 1.08 33.60 11.65
C ASN A 21 -0.11 33.54 10.68
N LYS A 22 -0.03 32.70 9.63
CA LYS A 22 -1.16 32.47 8.72
C LYS A 22 -2.25 31.65 9.41
N LEU A 23 -1.88 30.60 10.15
CA LEU A 23 -2.80 29.73 10.87
C LEU A 23 -3.65 30.49 11.87
N ASP A 24 -3.06 31.43 12.62
CA ASP A 24 -3.80 32.32 13.53
C ASP A 24 -4.88 33.15 12.81
N GLN A 25 -4.70 33.43 11.51
CA GLN A 25 -5.64 34.21 10.69
C GLN A 25 -6.71 33.35 10.02
N ILE A 26 -6.42 32.07 9.77
CA ILE A 26 -7.28 31.13 9.03
C ILE A 26 -7.82 30.00 9.92
N ASP A 27 -7.80 30.19 11.23
CA ASP A 27 -8.17 29.18 12.21
C ASP A 27 -9.59 28.61 12.00
N ALA A 28 -10.53 29.43 11.51
CA ALA A 28 -11.85 28.97 11.08
C ALA A 28 -11.79 27.97 9.91
N GLU A 29 -10.85 28.15 8.97
CA GLU A 29 -10.61 27.23 7.85
C GLU A 29 -9.96 25.94 8.32
N ALA A 30 -8.99 26.00 9.23
CA ALA A 30 -8.35 24.81 9.81
C ALA A 30 -9.39 23.92 10.51
N ASN A 31 -10.27 24.53 11.33
CA ASN A 31 -11.37 23.84 11.97
C ASN A 31 -12.38 23.26 10.96
N LYS A 32 -12.66 23.99 9.86
CA LYS A 32 -13.54 23.51 8.78
C LYS A 32 -12.96 22.25 8.12
N TYR A 33 -11.70 22.29 7.68
CA TYR A 33 -11.09 21.15 7.00
C TYR A 33 -10.90 19.94 7.92
N ALA A 34 -10.55 20.15 9.19
CA ALA A 34 -10.44 19.05 10.16
C ALA A 34 -11.79 18.32 10.35
N LYS A 35 -12.89 19.08 10.43
CA LYS A 35 -14.25 18.50 10.49
C LYS A 35 -14.63 17.80 9.18
N GLU A 36 -14.30 18.40 8.04
CA GLU A 36 -14.57 17.81 6.72
C GLU A 36 -13.85 16.47 6.57
N LEU A 37 -12.57 16.37 6.95
CA LEU A 37 -11.84 15.10 6.96
C LEU A 37 -12.50 14.06 7.86
N GLY A 38 -12.91 14.42 9.08
CA GLY A 38 -13.61 13.48 9.96
C GLY A 38 -14.90 12.93 9.37
N VAL A 39 -15.65 13.74 8.61
CA VAL A 39 -16.83 13.27 7.87
C VAL A 39 -16.43 12.34 6.73
N LEU A 40 -15.43 12.70 5.94
CA LEU A 40 -14.96 11.92 4.80
C LEU A 40 -14.40 10.55 5.21
N GLU A 41 -13.70 10.47 6.34
CA GLU A 41 -13.25 9.20 6.91
C GLU A 41 -14.44 8.30 7.28
N ALA A 42 -15.49 8.87 7.89
CA ALA A 42 -16.72 8.14 8.18
C ALA A 42 -17.47 7.72 6.91
N GLU A 43 -17.41 8.52 5.84
CA GLU A 43 -17.96 8.17 4.53
C GLU A 43 -17.21 7.00 3.88
N ILE A 44 -15.87 6.95 3.96
CA ILE A 44 -15.09 5.77 3.54
C ILE A 44 -15.53 4.54 4.34
N ASP A 45 -15.57 4.67 5.67
CA ASP A 45 -15.89 3.57 6.57
C ASP A 45 -17.32 3.03 6.34
N SER A 46 -18.26 3.88 5.89
CA SER A 46 -19.66 3.51 5.65
C SER A 46 -20.03 3.25 4.19
N ALA A 47 -19.12 3.49 3.24
CA ALA A 47 -19.36 3.32 1.80
C ALA A 47 -19.86 1.90 1.45
N LYS A 48 -20.93 1.84 0.66
CA LYS A 48 -21.61 0.60 0.23
C LYS A 48 -21.44 0.32 -1.26
N SER A 49 -20.93 1.28 -2.03
CA SER A 49 -20.70 1.19 -3.47
C SER A 49 -19.35 1.78 -3.86
N LYS A 50 -18.85 1.39 -5.05
CA LYS A 50 -17.61 1.93 -5.60
C LYS A 50 -17.74 3.42 -5.87
N GLU A 51 -18.93 3.86 -6.29
CA GLU A 51 -19.26 5.25 -6.57
C GLU A 51 -19.19 6.09 -5.29
N GLU A 52 -19.81 5.65 -4.19
CA GLU A 52 -19.75 6.34 -2.89
C GLU A 52 -18.29 6.47 -2.41
N LEU A 53 -17.54 5.36 -2.44
CA LEU A 53 -16.12 5.37 -2.06
C LEU A 53 -15.31 6.33 -2.93
N PHE A 54 -15.53 6.32 -4.25
CA PHE A 54 -14.82 7.18 -5.18
C PHE A 54 -15.14 8.68 -4.97
N GLN A 55 -16.37 9.02 -4.59
CA GLN A 55 -16.71 10.40 -4.24
C GLN A 55 -16.00 10.86 -2.96
N ALA A 56 -15.99 10.02 -1.92
CA ALA A 56 -15.27 10.34 -0.68
C ALA A 56 -13.77 10.55 -0.94
N VAL A 57 -13.13 9.66 -1.71
CA VAL A 57 -11.71 9.78 -2.09
C VAL A 57 -11.44 11.07 -2.88
N LYS A 58 -12.32 11.43 -3.83
CA LYS A 58 -12.19 12.69 -4.58
C LYS A 58 -12.24 13.91 -3.68
N GLN A 59 -13.13 13.90 -2.69
CA GLN A 59 -13.27 15.00 -1.73
C GLN A 59 -12.05 15.07 -0.80
N ILE A 60 -11.50 13.93 -0.36
CA ILE A 60 -10.24 13.89 0.39
C ILE A 60 -9.10 14.51 -0.41
N ILE A 61 -8.95 14.17 -1.69
CA ILE A 61 -7.94 14.77 -2.57
C ILE A 61 -8.14 16.29 -2.70
N HIS A 62 -9.39 16.77 -2.68
CA HIS A 62 -9.68 18.19 -2.69
C HIS A 62 -9.21 18.87 -1.38
N VAL A 63 -9.53 18.26 -0.23
CA VAL A 63 -9.09 18.74 1.08
C VAL A 63 -7.56 18.71 1.18
N ASP A 64 -6.90 17.64 0.74
CA ASP A 64 -5.43 17.54 0.71
C ASP A 64 -4.77 18.70 -0.05
N ARG A 65 -5.29 19.04 -1.23
CA ARG A 65 -4.76 20.19 -1.99
C ARG A 65 -5.00 21.51 -1.28
N ALA A 66 -6.17 21.69 -0.67
CA ALA A 66 -6.48 22.91 0.07
C ALA A 66 -5.56 23.06 1.29
N VAL A 67 -5.42 22.00 2.08
CA VAL A 67 -4.58 21.96 3.28
C VAL A 67 -3.10 22.09 2.91
N GLY A 68 -2.63 21.45 1.84
CA GLY A 68 -1.26 21.60 1.34
C GLY A 68 -0.93 23.00 0.82
N GLY A 69 -1.94 23.81 0.45
CA GLY A 69 -1.75 25.25 0.17
C GLY A 69 -1.59 26.10 1.44
N LEU A 70 -2.06 25.60 2.58
CA LEU A 70 -2.02 26.29 3.88
C LEU A 70 -0.81 25.87 4.73
N LEU A 71 -0.44 24.59 4.69
CA LEU A 71 0.56 23.97 5.55
C LEU A 71 1.78 23.48 4.76
N SER A 72 2.91 23.30 5.45
CA SER A 72 4.13 22.72 4.87
C SER A 72 4.02 21.20 4.81
N ARG A 73 4.67 20.58 3.81
CA ARG A 73 4.97 19.14 3.76
C ARG A 73 6.39 18.78 4.24
N ASP A 74 7.21 19.77 4.58
CA ASP A 74 8.55 19.54 5.16
C ASP A 74 8.40 19.09 6.62
N GLU A 75 8.83 17.88 6.94
CA GLU A 75 8.71 17.27 8.27
C GLU A 75 9.35 18.09 9.39
N ASP A 76 10.49 18.75 9.13
CA ASP A 76 11.15 19.58 10.14
C ASP A 76 10.32 20.84 10.41
N VAL A 77 9.74 21.43 9.36
CA VAL A 77 8.83 22.57 9.50
C VAL A 77 7.56 22.16 10.24
N ILE A 78 6.96 21.01 9.90
CA ILE A 78 5.79 20.43 10.59
C ILE A 78 6.09 20.22 12.08
N LYS A 79 7.27 19.69 12.41
CA LYS A 79 7.70 19.45 13.79
C LYS A 79 7.81 20.76 14.59
N ILE A 80 8.40 21.81 13.99
CA ILE A 80 8.50 23.13 14.61
C ILE A 80 7.10 23.73 14.83
N ILE A 81 6.22 23.65 13.84
CA ILE A 81 4.83 24.11 13.95
C ILE A 81 4.14 23.39 15.11
N ARG A 82 4.18 22.05 15.14
CA ARG A 82 3.55 21.22 16.18
C ARG A 82 3.99 21.59 17.59
N GLN A 83 5.28 21.82 17.80
CA GLN A 83 5.82 22.22 19.11
C GLN A 83 5.29 23.60 19.55
N ARG A 84 5.13 24.53 18.62
CA ARG A 84 4.72 25.91 18.95
C ARG A 84 3.22 26.07 19.12
N ILE A 85 2.41 25.29 18.40
CA ILE A 85 0.94 25.37 18.48
C ILE A 85 0.33 24.52 19.60
N GLN A 86 1.11 23.70 20.30
CA GLN A 86 0.61 22.69 21.25
C GLN A 86 -0.32 23.24 22.36
N ASN A 87 -0.17 24.52 22.69
CA ASN A 87 -0.99 25.22 23.71
C ASN A 87 -1.99 26.22 23.11
N ALA A 88 -2.17 26.23 21.79
CA ALA A 88 -3.12 27.11 21.13
C ALA A 88 -4.57 26.61 21.34
N PRO A 89 -5.58 27.50 21.42
CA PRO A 89 -6.98 27.13 21.65
C PRO A 89 -7.57 26.14 20.63
N HIS A 90 -6.94 26.03 19.45
CA HIS A 90 -7.37 25.19 18.32
C HIS A 90 -6.26 24.26 17.81
N ALA A 91 -5.29 23.96 18.70
CA ALA A 91 -4.16 23.08 18.41
C ALA A 91 -4.61 21.74 17.81
N GLU A 92 -5.71 21.17 18.30
CA GLU A 92 -6.22 19.87 17.90
C GLU A 92 -6.57 19.78 16.41
N SER A 93 -7.28 20.77 15.87
CA SER A 93 -7.65 20.81 14.45
C SER A 93 -6.43 20.93 13.55
N ILE A 94 -5.49 21.80 13.92
CA ILE A 94 -4.25 21.99 13.16
C ILE A 94 -3.37 20.73 13.25
N ILE A 95 -3.27 20.11 14.43
CA ILE A 95 -2.55 18.84 14.62
C ILE A 95 -3.17 17.74 13.76
N THR A 96 -4.51 17.68 13.69
CA THR A 96 -5.23 16.72 12.83
C THR A 96 -4.84 16.90 11.36
N LEU A 97 -4.84 18.14 10.86
CA LEU A 97 -4.43 18.45 9.49
C LEU A 97 -2.95 18.15 9.21
N LEU A 98 -2.07 18.42 10.18
CA LEU A 98 -0.65 18.10 10.06
C LEU A 98 -0.43 16.57 10.04
N ASN A 99 -1.16 15.82 10.86
CA ASN A 99 -1.11 14.37 10.84
C ASN A 99 -1.60 13.82 9.50
N PHE A 100 -2.71 14.36 8.99
CA PHE A 100 -3.23 14.01 7.66
C PHE A 100 -2.17 14.21 6.56
N LEU A 101 -1.45 15.34 6.55
CA LEU A 101 -0.40 15.59 5.56
C LEU A 101 0.86 14.75 5.74
N SER A 102 1.12 14.27 6.95
CA SER A 102 2.34 13.53 7.30
C SER A 102 2.16 12.01 7.19
N ASP A 103 0.92 11.53 7.19
CA ASP A 103 0.58 10.12 7.29
C ASP A 103 -0.51 9.72 6.30
N ASP A 104 -0.14 9.77 5.01
CA ASP A 104 -0.97 9.30 3.89
C ASP A 104 -1.37 7.81 4.04
N SER A 105 -0.66 7.04 4.88
CA SER A 105 -0.84 5.59 5.01
C SER A 105 -2.19 5.20 5.64
N ASN A 106 -2.67 5.95 6.63
CA ASN A 106 -3.91 5.62 7.35
C ASN A 106 -5.16 5.72 6.46
N ILE A 107 -5.21 6.74 5.59
CA ILE A 107 -6.34 6.93 4.67
C ILE A 107 -6.28 5.92 3.53
N LEU A 108 -5.09 5.65 3.01
CA LEU A 108 -4.92 4.63 1.99
C LEU A 108 -5.41 3.26 2.49
N ASP A 109 -5.04 2.89 3.72
CA ASP A 109 -5.49 1.65 4.35
C ASP A 109 -7.02 1.60 4.51
N LYS A 110 -7.63 2.70 5.00
CA LYS A 110 -9.09 2.82 5.10
C LYS A 110 -9.79 2.63 3.75
N VAL A 111 -9.28 3.28 2.69
CA VAL A 111 -9.82 3.16 1.33
C VAL A 111 -9.70 1.73 0.81
N MET A 112 -8.55 1.09 1.04
CA MET A 112 -8.31 -0.29 0.63
C MET A 112 -9.25 -1.26 1.35
N HIS A 113 -9.42 -1.11 2.66
CA HIS A 113 -10.37 -1.91 3.44
C HIS A 113 -11.83 -1.70 2.99
N ALA A 114 -12.24 -0.46 2.74
CA ALA A 114 -13.58 -0.16 2.24
C ALA A 114 -13.81 -0.77 0.85
N LYS A 115 -12.82 -0.67 -0.05
CA LYS A 115 -12.87 -1.29 -1.39
C LYS A 115 -13.02 -2.80 -1.28
N GLU A 116 -12.20 -3.46 -0.48
CA GLU A 116 -12.26 -4.91 -0.27
C GLU A 116 -13.63 -5.33 0.26
N ARG A 117 -14.16 -4.64 1.28
CA ARG A 117 -15.50 -4.90 1.83
C ARG A 117 -16.59 -4.78 0.76
N ILE A 118 -16.54 -3.77 -0.10
CA ILE A 118 -17.50 -3.59 -1.18
C ILE A 118 -17.41 -4.74 -2.19
N LEU A 119 -16.19 -5.16 -2.55
CA LEU A 119 -15.98 -6.29 -3.46
C LEU A 119 -16.47 -7.61 -2.85
N GLU A 120 -16.19 -7.86 -1.58
CA GLU A 120 -16.67 -9.05 -0.86
C GLU A 120 -18.20 -9.08 -0.85
N LYS A 121 -18.85 -7.96 -0.56
CA LYS A 121 -20.31 -7.86 -0.61
C LYS A 121 -20.86 -8.17 -2.01
N GLN A 122 -20.26 -7.59 -3.05
CA GLN A 122 -20.64 -7.84 -4.46
C GLN A 122 -20.47 -9.32 -4.85
N LEU A 123 -19.42 -9.96 -4.37
CA LEU A 123 -19.21 -11.40 -4.55
C LEU A 123 -20.31 -12.20 -3.85
N TYR A 124 -20.55 -11.95 -2.56
CA TYR A 124 -21.51 -12.73 -1.79
C TYR A 124 -22.95 -12.57 -2.28
N GLU A 125 -23.32 -11.42 -2.84
CA GLU A 125 -24.64 -11.22 -3.45
C GLU A 125 -24.90 -12.15 -4.66
N LYS A 126 -23.85 -12.63 -5.32
CA LYS A 126 -23.94 -13.56 -6.46
C LYS A 126 -23.94 -15.04 -6.07
N LEU A 127 -23.66 -15.36 -4.80
CA LEU A 127 -23.44 -16.73 -4.32
C LEU A 127 -24.59 -17.24 -3.46
N SER A 128 -24.86 -18.55 -3.52
CA SER A 128 -25.74 -19.22 -2.55
C SER A 128 -25.07 -19.33 -1.17
N GLU A 129 -25.83 -19.62 -0.10
CA GLU A 129 -25.28 -19.72 1.26
C GLU A 129 -24.14 -20.74 1.41
N GLY A 130 -24.22 -21.87 0.69
CA GLY A 130 -23.15 -22.87 0.67
C GLY A 130 -21.87 -22.33 0.02
N GLU A 131 -22.02 -21.66 -1.12
CA GLU A 131 -20.90 -21.10 -1.89
C GLU A 131 -20.29 -19.88 -1.19
N LYS A 132 -21.10 -19.05 -0.52
CA LYS A 132 -20.62 -17.96 0.33
C LYS A 132 -19.64 -18.46 1.38
N ARG A 133 -19.97 -19.56 2.06
CA ARG A 133 -19.08 -20.14 3.08
C ARG A 133 -17.75 -20.60 2.47
N VAL A 134 -17.79 -21.20 1.28
CA VAL A 134 -16.57 -21.61 0.56
C VAL A 134 -15.73 -20.40 0.17
N ALA A 135 -16.35 -19.36 -0.40
CA ALA A 135 -15.68 -18.11 -0.77
C ALA A 135 -15.07 -17.38 0.45
N MET A 136 -15.81 -17.32 1.56
CA MET A 136 -15.32 -16.74 2.82
C MET A 136 -14.09 -17.48 3.33
N ASN A 137 -14.13 -18.82 3.35
CA ASN A 137 -12.99 -19.62 3.78
C ASN A 137 -11.79 -19.40 2.85
N TYR A 138 -12.00 -19.42 1.54
CA TYR A 138 -10.94 -19.13 0.56
C TYR A 138 -10.27 -17.78 0.82
N ILE A 139 -11.06 -16.72 0.99
CA ILE A 139 -10.53 -15.37 1.26
C ILE A 139 -9.77 -15.33 2.60
N GLN A 140 -10.27 -16.00 3.63
CA GLN A 140 -9.59 -16.09 4.92
C GLN A 140 -8.26 -16.85 4.83
N ASP A 141 -8.26 -17.98 4.11
CA ASP A 141 -7.06 -18.78 3.87
C ASP A 141 -6.00 -17.92 3.14
N VAL A 142 -6.39 -17.17 2.10
CA VAL A 142 -5.49 -16.23 1.39
C VAL A 142 -4.97 -15.15 2.33
N LYS A 143 -5.83 -14.50 3.12
CA LYS A 143 -5.41 -13.47 4.08
C LYS A 143 -4.42 -14.00 5.11
N ALA A 144 -4.56 -15.27 5.52
CA ALA A 144 -3.65 -15.90 6.47
C ALA A 144 -2.23 -16.09 5.91
N LEU A 145 -2.07 -16.12 4.58
CA LEU A 145 -0.76 -16.23 3.91
C LEU A 145 0.01 -14.91 3.85
N LYS A 146 -0.53 -13.78 4.36
CA LYS A 146 0.09 -12.46 4.22
C LYS A 146 1.51 -12.41 4.77
N SER A 147 1.75 -12.87 6.00
CA SER A 147 3.10 -12.83 6.59
C SER A 147 4.10 -13.67 5.80
N ASP A 148 3.65 -14.81 5.27
CA ASP A 148 4.50 -15.68 4.47
C ASP A 148 4.80 -15.02 3.11
N SER A 149 3.82 -14.37 2.47
CA SER A 149 4.05 -13.63 1.22
C SER A 149 5.11 -12.54 1.38
N GLU A 150 5.07 -11.77 2.47
CA GLU A 150 6.05 -10.72 2.76
C GLU A 150 7.46 -11.31 2.93
N TYR A 151 7.59 -12.48 3.57
CA TYR A 151 8.86 -13.18 3.70
C TYR A 151 9.36 -13.75 2.36
N LEU A 152 8.46 -14.26 1.52
CA LEU A 152 8.82 -14.78 0.21
C LEU A 152 9.30 -13.68 -0.73
N ASP A 153 8.73 -12.48 -0.66
CA ASP A 153 9.20 -11.34 -1.46
C ASP A 153 10.64 -10.93 -1.09
N LEU A 154 11.02 -11.05 0.18
CA LEU A 154 12.42 -10.87 0.60
C LEU A 154 13.33 -11.95 0.00
N GLN A 155 12.91 -13.22 -0.02
CA GLN A 155 13.68 -14.29 -0.67
C GLN A 155 13.81 -14.10 -2.17
N LYS A 156 12.76 -13.62 -2.86
CA LYS A 156 12.82 -13.29 -4.28
C LYS A 156 13.86 -12.19 -4.54
N ASN A 157 13.96 -11.19 -3.66
CA ASN A 157 15.00 -10.15 -3.78
C ASN A 157 16.41 -10.73 -3.63
N ASP A 158 16.63 -11.66 -2.70
CA ASP A 158 17.91 -12.38 -2.60
C ASP A 158 18.26 -13.13 -3.89
N PHE A 159 17.30 -13.86 -4.47
CA PHE A 159 17.51 -14.54 -5.76
C PHE A 159 17.83 -13.55 -6.89
N ARG A 160 17.16 -12.39 -6.95
CA ARG A 160 17.47 -11.35 -7.94
C ARG A 160 18.91 -10.89 -7.82
N THR A 161 19.36 -10.54 -6.61
CA THR A 161 20.75 -10.11 -6.36
C THR A 161 21.73 -11.21 -6.75
N ARG A 162 21.49 -12.47 -6.36
CA ARG A 162 22.35 -13.60 -6.73
C ARG A 162 22.44 -13.80 -8.25
N LEU A 163 21.34 -13.63 -8.99
CA LEU A 163 21.32 -13.72 -10.46
C LEU A 163 22.07 -12.55 -11.13
N GLU A 164 21.99 -11.35 -10.55
CA GLU A 164 22.75 -10.18 -11.00
C GLU A 164 24.26 -10.35 -10.78
N GLU A 165 24.64 -10.95 -9.65
CA GLU A 165 26.03 -11.17 -9.25
C GLU A 165 26.68 -12.41 -9.87
N ALA A 166 25.89 -13.36 -10.37
CA ALA A 166 26.39 -14.59 -10.97
C ALA A 166 27.46 -14.31 -12.04
N ALA A 167 28.59 -15.00 -11.96
CA ALA A 167 29.72 -14.82 -12.86
C ALA A 167 29.75 -15.89 -13.97
N THR A 168 29.02 -17.00 -13.81
CA THR A 168 29.04 -18.13 -14.73
C THR A 168 27.65 -18.66 -15.05
N LEU A 169 27.50 -19.30 -16.22
CA LEU A 169 26.24 -19.96 -16.61
C LEU A 169 25.90 -21.14 -15.68
N ASP A 170 26.91 -21.78 -15.08
CA ASP A 170 26.71 -22.87 -14.12
C ASP A 170 26.09 -22.34 -12.81
N GLU A 171 26.55 -21.19 -12.31
CA GLU A 171 25.95 -20.51 -11.16
C GLU A 171 24.50 -20.09 -11.43
N VAL A 172 24.22 -19.53 -12.61
CA VAL A 172 22.84 -19.17 -12.99
C VAL A 172 21.95 -20.42 -13.03
N SER A 173 22.46 -21.54 -13.57
CA SER A 173 21.70 -22.79 -13.65
C SER A 173 21.46 -23.40 -12.26
N ALA A 174 22.41 -23.28 -11.34
CA ALA A 174 22.23 -23.70 -9.95
C ALA A 174 21.16 -22.85 -9.25
N ILE A 175 21.19 -21.52 -9.43
CA ILE A 175 20.19 -20.61 -8.87
C ILE A 175 18.80 -20.90 -9.44
N GLU A 176 18.66 -21.11 -10.76
CA GLU A 176 17.39 -21.48 -11.39
C GLU A 176 16.84 -22.81 -10.84
N SER A 177 17.70 -23.80 -10.57
CA SER A 177 17.29 -25.05 -9.92
C SER A 177 16.78 -24.83 -8.50
N GLU A 178 17.36 -23.91 -7.73
CA GLU A 178 16.87 -23.52 -6.40
C GLU A 178 15.52 -22.81 -6.49
N ILE A 179 15.36 -21.89 -7.44
CA ILE A 179 14.09 -21.18 -7.73
C ILE A 179 12.99 -22.19 -8.05
N ASN A 180 13.25 -23.15 -8.94
CA ASN A 180 12.28 -24.19 -9.31
C ASN A 180 11.87 -25.05 -8.11
N LYS A 181 12.84 -25.44 -7.27
CA LYS A 181 12.54 -26.17 -6.03
C LYS A 181 11.68 -25.34 -5.09
N LYS A 182 12.00 -24.05 -4.91
CA LYS A 182 11.24 -23.14 -4.06
C LYS A 182 9.83 -22.90 -4.59
N HIS A 183 9.66 -22.72 -5.90
CA HIS A 183 8.35 -22.61 -6.54
C HIS A 183 7.49 -23.84 -6.27
N HIS A 184 8.07 -25.05 -6.39
CA HIS A 184 7.34 -26.28 -6.08
C HIS A 184 6.93 -26.38 -4.61
N GLU A 185 7.82 -26.03 -3.68
CA GLU A 185 7.52 -25.96 -2.24
C GLU A 185 6.36 -24.97 -1.97
N CYS A 186 6.38 -23.81 -2.62
CA CYS A 186 5.34 -22.78 -2.51
C CYS A 186 3.98 -23.26 -3.04
N ILE A 187 3.94 -23.93 -4.21
CA ILE A 187 2.71 -24.51 -4.75
C ILE A 187 2.10 -25.52 -3.76
N LEU A 188 2.93 -26.39 -3.18
CA LEU A 188 2.46 -27.37 -2.20
C LEU A 188 1.90 -26.69 -0.95
N MET A 189 2.57 -25.64 -0.48
CA MET A 189 2.12 -24.85 0.67
C MET A 189 0.78 -24.17 0.40
N VAL A 190 0.62 -23.50 -0.74
CA VAL A 190 -0.66 -22.86 -1.11
C VAL A 190 -1.77 -23.91 -1.19
N ARG A 191 -1.54 -25.05 -1.86
CA ARG A 191 -2.53 -26.13 -1.97
C ARG A 191 -2.91 -26.75 -0.62
N ALA A 192 -2.00 -26.77 0.34
CA ALA A 192 -2.27 -27.31 1.67
C ALA A 192 -3.09 -26.35 2.54
N ASN A 193 -2.92 -25.04 2.34
CA ASN A 193 -3.50 -24.01 3.20
C ASN A 193 -4.72 -23.31 2.60
N VAL A 194 -4.87 -23.30 1.27
CA VAL A 194 -5.96 -22.62 0.57
C VAL A 194 -6.93 -23.63 -0.03
N ARG A 195 -8.18 -23.60 0.44
CA ARG A 195 -9.24 -24.47 -0.11
C ARG A 195 -9.93 -23.82 -1.29
N TYR A 196 -9.63 -24.32 -2.48
CA TYR A 196 -10.31 -23.90 -3.71
C TYR A 196 -11.74 -24.45 -3.79
N PRO A 197 -12.70 -23.69 -4.34
CA PRO A 197 -14.03 -24.22 -4.61
C PRO A 197 -13.99 -25.36 -5.64
N GLU A 198 -14.80 -26.38 -5.42
CA GLU A 198 -14.99 -27.49 -6.37
C GLU A 198 -15.94 -27.12 -7.53
N ASN A 199 -16.81 -26.13 -7.32
CA ASN A 199 -17.73 -25.62 -8.33
C ASN A 199 -17.02 -24.61 -9.24
N ASN A 200 -17.00 -24.87 -10.55
CA ASN A 200 -16.47 -23.98 -11.57
C ASN A 200 -17.10 -22.57 -11.57
N ASP A 201 -18.40 -22.44 -11.28
CA ASP A 201 -19.08 -21.15 -11.25
C ASP A 201 -18.58 -20.30 -10.05
N THR A 202 -18.45 -20.94 -8.88
CA THR A 202 -17.87 -20.29 -7.69
C THR A 202 -16.40 -19.96 -7.91
N ALA A 203 -15.64 -20.84 -8.57
CA ALA A 203 -14.25 -20.60 -8.92
C ALA A 203 -14.10 -19.38 -9.86
N GLY A 204 -14.94 -19.29 -10.89
CA GLY A 204 -14.96 -18.16 -11.82
C GLY A 204 -15.25 -16.83 -11.11
N LEU A 205 -16.24 -16.80 -10.22
CA LEU A 205 -16.55 -15.61 -9.42
C LEU A 205 -15.43 -15.22 -8.45
N LEU A 206 -14.72 -16.18 -7.87
CA LEU A 206 -13.54 -15.90 -7.06
C LEU A 206 -12.39 -15.35 -7.89
N ILE A 207 -12.16 -15.85 -9.10
CA ILE A 207 -11.14 -15.30 -10.01
C ILE A 207 -11.47 -13.83 -10.31
N GLU A 208 -12.70 -13.51 -10.72
CA GLU A 208 -13.15 -12.12 -10.96
C GLU A 208 -12.95 -11.22 -9.72
N PHE A 209 -13.23 -11.76 -8.53
CA PHE A 209 -13.02 -11.07 -7.27
C PHE A 209 -11.53 -10.79 -7.02
N MET A 210 -10.66 -11.78 -7.21
CA MET A 210 -9.21 -11.65 -7.03
C MET A 210 -8.62 -10.64 -8.02
N ASP A 211 -9.02 -10.68 -9.30
CA ASP A 211 -8.59 -9.71 -10.31
C ASP A 211 -9.02 -8.28 -9.95
N SER A 212 -10.19 -8.14 -9.31
CA SER A 212 -10.71 -6.86 -8.82
C SER A 212 -10.10 -6.41 -7.48
N ASN A 213 -9.41 -7.31 -6.78
CA ASN A 213 -8.72 -7.08 -5.52
C ASN A 213 -7.21 -7.37 -5.63
N PRO A 214 -6.42 -6.43 -6.21
CA PRO A 214 -4.99 -6.61 -6.43
C PRO A 214 -4.19 -6.91 -5.16
N HIS A 215 -4.64 -6.45 -3.99
CA HIS A 215 -3.94 -6.69 -2.72
C HIS A 215 -4.03 -8.16 -2.30
N LEU A 216 -5.20 -8.80 -2.41
CA LEU A 216 -5.29 -10.24 -2.14
C LEU A 216 -4.64 -11.06 -3.25
N LEU A 217 -4.74 -10.60 -4.50
CA LEU A 217 -4.07 -11.26 -5.63
C LEU A 217 -2.55 -11.25 -5.46
N SER A 218 -1.96 -10.13 -5.03
CA SER A 218 -0.51 -10.05 -4.82
C SER A 218 -0.02 -11.04 -3.78
N ILE A 219 -0.80 -11.33 -2.72
CA ILE A 219 -0.44 -12.35 -1.73
C ILE A 219 -0.23 -13.71 -2.42
N LEU A 220 -1.14 -14.13 -3.30
CA LEU A 220 -1.00 -15.39 -4.02
C LEU A 220 0.16 -15.35 -5.03
N GLN A 221 0.35 -14.23 -5.72
CA GLN A 221 1.45 -14.05 -6.68
C GLN A 221 2.83 -14.09 -5.99
N SER A 222 2.93 -13.70 -4.72
CA SER A 222 4.17 -13.85 -3.94
C SER A 222 4.63 -15.31 -3.82
N PHE A 223 3.75 -16.29 -4.01
CA PHE A 223 4.11 -17.72 -4.04
C PHE A 223 4.60 -18.22 -5.40
N ASP A 224 4.41 -17.45 -6.47
CA ASP A 224 4.92 -17.80 -7.80
C ASP A 224 6.35 -17.28 -8.00
N PHE A 225 7.32 -18.12 -7.66
CA PHE A 225 8.75 -17.81 -7.84
C PHE A 225 9.19 -17.87 -9.30
N ASP A 226 8.59 -18.75 -10.11
CA ASP A 226 9.03 -18.99 -11.48
C ASP A 226 8.63 -17.80 -12.37
N GLU A 227 7.35 -17.41 -12.33
CA GLU A 227 6.86 -16.25 -13.06
C GLU A 227 7.60 -14.97 -12.62
N SER A 228 7.80 -14.78 -11.30
CA SER A 228 8.41 -13.57 -10.73
C SER A 228 9.90 -13.39 -11.02
N LEU A 229 10.64 -14.46 -11.38
CA LEU A 229 12.10 -14.45 -11.56
C LEU A 229 12.55 -14.91 -12.96
N SER A 230 11.61 -15.36 -13.80
CA SER A 230 11.87 -15.82 -15.18
C SER A 230 12.70 -14.81 -15.99
N ASP A 231 12.30 -13.54 -15.98
CA ASP A 231 13.01 -12.46 -16.66
C ASP A 231 14.40 -12.21 -16.09
N ASN A 232 14.58 -12.32 -14.76
CA ASN A 232 15.89 -12.16 -14.12
C ASN A 232 16.84 -13.30 -14.53
N VAL A 233 16.35 -14.53 -14.60
CA VAL A 233 17.13 -15.69 -15.07
C VAL A 233 17.51 -15.50 -16.54
N LEU A 234 16.55 -15.10 -17.38
CA LEU A 234 16.80 -14.85 -18.80
C LEU A 234 17.84 -13.74 -19.00
N HIS A 235 17.73 -12.65 -18.25
CA HIS A 235 18.66 -11.54 -18.29
C HIS A 235 20.07 -11.96 -17.84
N ALA A 236 20.20 -12.72 -16.75
CA ALA A 236 21.48 -13.24 -16.27
C ALA A 236 22.16 -14.14 -17.32
N ARG A 237 21.40 -15.04 -17.95
CA ARG A 237 21.88 -15.87 -19.07
C ARG A 237 22.34 -15.02 -20.25
N GLY A 238 21.55 -14.01 -20.62
CA GLY A 238 21.86 -13.11 -21.72
C GLY A 238 23.17 -12.36 -21.50
N ARG A 239 23.37 -11.80 -20.30
CA ARG A 239 24.61 -11.09 -19.90
C ARG A 239 25.87 -11.96 -20.04
N LEU A 240 25.79 -13.23 -19.64
CA LEU A 240 26.93 -14.15 -19.61
C LEU A 240 27.16 -14.89 -20.93
N SER A 241 26.18 -14.90 -21.82
CA SER A 241 26.28 -15.55 -23.15
C SER A 241 26.86 -14.62 -24.22
N LEU A 242 26.98 -13.32 -23.94
CA LEU A 242 27.57 -12.36 -24.87
C LEU A 242 29.09 -12.34 -24.71
N PRO A 243 29.87 -12.40 -25.81
CA PRO A 243 31.32 -12.24 -25.74
C PRO A 243 31.66 -10.86 -25.18
N SER A 244 32.53 -10.80 -24.16
CA SER A 244 33.05 -9.52 -23.67
C SER A 244 33.79 -8.78 -24.79
N PRO A 245 33.59 -7.46 -24.96
CA PRO A 245 34.34 -6.65 -25.93
C PRO A 245 35.83 -6.55 -25.60
#